data_AF-A0A522KQ92-F1
#
_entry.id   AF-A0A522KQ92-F1
#
_cell.length_a   1.000
_cell.length_b   1.000
_cell.length_c   1.000
_cell.angle_alpha   90.00
_cell.angle_beta   90.00
_cell.angle_gamma   90.00
#
_symmetry.space_group_name_H-M   'P 1'
#
loop_
_entity.id
_entity.type
_entity.pdbx_description
1 polymer ?
#
loop_
_entity_poly.entity_id
_entity_poly.type
_entity_poly.pdbx_seq_one_letter_code
_entity_poly.pdbx_strand_id
1 'polypeptide(L)'
;GLPAWPLGELAHGVRQVAPMLNVTRTWNAIGAVSHMSRAISLARDFATRRQAFGRPLIEQPLHARTLADMQAEFEGAFALAFEVAHLLGRVEHAATAAHEVALLRLLTPLAKLWTGKLAVQTCSEAIECFGGAGYIEDTGLPQLLRDAQVYAIWEGTTNVLSLDNLRALASDGFDALRTATTCWLEGNDDMHAASAIRQTLDAAARWLDQHAAQRNMLEAGARGLAFTLARCAAAALLARQATWSTNHADRRPAAALQRFIALGLDRLVTPDAGNTALLLG
;
A
#
# COMPACT_ATOMS: atom_id res chain seq x y z
N GLY A 1 23.30 35.24 6.43
CA GLY A 1 22.42 34.16 5.94
C GLY A 1 23.01 33.57 4.67
N LEU A 2 22.63 32.35 4.31
CA LEU A 2 22.98 31.76 3.02
C LEU A 2 22.19 32.48 1.91
N PRO A 3 22.83 32.98 0.83
CA PRO A 3 22.13 33.53 -0.33
C PRO A 3 21.22 32.46 -0.97
N ALA A 4 19.99 32.85 -1.32
CA ALA A 4 19.02 31.99 -2.00
C ALA A 4 18.25 32.80 -3.06
N TRP A 5 17.83 32.14 -4.14
CA TRP A 5 17.05 32.74 -5.22
C TRP A 5 15.64 32.15 -5.27
N PRO A 6 14.59 32.97 -5.47
CA PRO A 6 13.24 32.47 -5.64
C PRO A 6 13.10 31.69 -6.94
N LEU A 7 12.41 30.55 -6.89
CA LEU A 7 11.95 29.81 -8.05
C LEU A 7 10.44 30.04 -8.17
N GLY A 8 9.99 30.55 -9.31
CA GLY A 8 8.58 30.90 -9.53
C GLY A 8 8.12 32.15 -8.77
N GLU A 9 6.82 32.25 -8.53
CA GLU A 9 6.23 33.36 -7.78
C GLU A 9 6.54 33.26 -6.28
N LEU A 10 6.61 34.41 -5.58
CA LEU A 10 6.85 34.40 -4.14
C LEU A 10 5.64 33.88 -3.33
N ALA A 11 4.46 33.87 -3.94
CA ALA A 11 3.25 33.34 -3.34
C ALA A 11 3.13 31.81 -3.56
N HIS A 12 2.43 31.14 -2.64
CA HIS A 12 2.02 29.74 -2.80
C HIS A 12 3.17 28.71 -2.93
N GLY A 13 4.30 28.89 -2.24
CA GLY A 13 5.43 27.94 -2.29
C GLY A 13 5.06 26.47 -2.02
N VAL A 14 4.07 26.19 -1.14
CA VAL A 14 3.55 24.84 -0.90
C VAL A 14 2.95 24.21 -2.18
N ARG A 15 2.22 25.00 -2.98
CA ARG A 15 1.67 24.53 -4.25
C ARG A 15 2.78 24.25 -5.26
N GLN A 16 3.83 25.07 -5.25
CA GLN A 16 4.95 24.93 -6.18
C GLN A 16 5.84 23.71 -5.88
N VAL A 17 5.97 23.31 -4.62
CA VAL A 17 6.73 22.11 -4.24
C VAL A 17 5.91 20.81 -4.34
N ALA A 18 4.58 20.90 -4.42
CA ALA A 18 3.70 19.72 -4.44
C ALA A 18 3.99 18.72 -5.58
N PRO A 19 4.33 19.13 -6.82
CA PRO A 19 4.73 18.20 -7.87
C PRO A 19 5.97 17.38 -7.50
N MET A 20 6.98 18.00 -6.88
CA MET A 20 8.16 17.29 -6.38
C MET A 20 7.77 16.23 -5.35
N LEU A 21 6.86 16.56 -4.43
CA LEU A 21 6.37 15.62 -3.42
C LEU A 21 5.67 14.41 -4.05
N ASN A 22 4.96 14.57 -5.17
CA ASN A 22 4.36 13.42 -5.85
C ASN A 22 5.43 12.45 -6.36
N VAL A 23 6.51 12.98 -6.95
CA VAL A 23 7.64 12.17 -7.43
C VAL A 23 8.35 11.47 -6.26
N THR A 24 8.69 12.20 -5.20
CA THR A 24 9.39 11.61 -4.04
C THR A 24 8.54 10.57 -3.30
N ARG A 25 7.22 10.75 -3.23
CA ARG A 25 6.30 9.76 -2.65
C ARG A 25 6.17 8.49 -3.49
N THR A 26 6.18 8.62 -4.81
CA THR A 26 6.26 7.46 -5.72
C THR A 26 7.57 6.70 -5.52
N TRP A 27 8.71 7.40 -5.47
CA TRP A 27 10.01 6.80 -5.18
C TRP A 27 10.07 6.14 -3.80
N ASN A 28 9.45 6.75 -2.79
CA ASN A 28 9.31 6.14 -1.47
C ASN A 28 8.58 4.80 -1.54
N ALA A 29 7.46 4.73 -2.27
CA ALA A 29 6.70 3.49 -2.44
C ALA A 29 7.54 2.41 -3.15
N ILE A 30 8.31 2.80 -4.18
CA ILE A 30 9.26 1.91 -4.86
C ILE A 30 10.32 1.40 -3.88
N GLY A 31 10.96 2.28 -3.10
CA GLY A 31 11.97 1.90 -2.11
C GLY A 31 11.42 0.94 -1.05
N ALA A 32 10.20 1.17 -0.58
CA ALA A 32 9.50 0.30 0.34
C ALA A 32 9.28 -1.11 -0.23
N VAL A 33 8.77 -1.23 -1.47
CA VAL A 33 8.58 -2.56 -2.11
C VAL A 33 9.92 -3.25 -2.41
N SER A 34 10.97 -2.51 -2.74
CA SER A 34 12.32 -3.10 -2.91
C SER A 34 12.85 -3.71 -1.61
N HIS A 35 12.65 -3.05 -0.46
CA HIS A 35 13.04 -3.59 0.83
C HIS A 35 12.25 -4.85 1.21
N MET A 36 10.93 -4.84 0.97
CA MET A 36 10.09 -6.03 1.16
C MET A 36 10.57 -7.21 0.32
N SER A 37 10.84 -6.98 -0.98
CA SER A 37 11.34 -8.01 -1.89
C SER A 37 12.66 -8.62 -1.42
N ARG A 38 13.59 -7.76 -0.98
CA ARG A 38 14.90 -8.18 -0.44
C ARG A 38 14.73 -9.03 0.83
N ALA A 39 13.91 -8.57 1.76
CA ALA A 39 13.66 -9.25 3.04
C ALA A 39 13.01 -10.62 2.83
N ILE A 40 11.96 -10.71 1.99
CA ILE A 40 11.28 -11.97 1.65
C ILE A 40 12.23 -12.94 0.94
N SER A 41 13.04 -12.45 0.00
CA SER A 41 13.99 -13.29 -0.74
C SER A 41 15.02 -13.94 0.19
N LEU A 42 15.55 -13.17 1.13
CA LEU A 42 16.47 -13.66 2.16
C LEU A 42 15.80 -14.68 3.09
N ALA A 43 14.63 -14.36 3.62
CA ALA A 43 13.89 -15.24 4.53
C ALA A 43 13.55 -16.58 3.84
N ARG A 44 13.07 -16.54 2.59
CA ARG A 44 12.77 -17.74 1.80
C ARG A 44 13.99 -18.61 1.56
N ASP A 45 15.11 -18.00 1.17
CA ASP A 45 16.37 -18.73 0.94
C ASP A 45 16.97 -19.32 2.22
N PHE A 46 16.81 -18.64 3.36
CA PHE A 46 17.19 -19.21 4.65
C PHE A 46 16.29 -20.39 5.02
N ALA A 47 14.99 -20.31 4.74
CA ALA A 47 14.02 -21.34 5.06
C ALA A 47 14.26 -22.68 4.33
N THR A 48 14.88 -22.65 3.15
CA THR A 48 15.25 -23.89 2.41
C THR A 48 16.45 -24.61 3.04
N ARG A 49 17.27 -23.91 3.84
CA ARG A 49 18.53 -24.42 4.40
C ARG A 49 18.45 -24.68 5.90
N ARG A 50 17.73 -23.85 6.65
CA ARG A 50 17.60 -24.00 8.11
C ARG A 50 16.67 -25.16 8.43
N GLN A 51 17.20 -26.13 9.19
CA GLN A 51 16.41 -27.23 9.71
C GLN A 51 15.90 -26.94 11.13
N ALA A 52 14.64 -27.30 11.38
CA ALA A 52 14.04 -27.37 12.71
C ALA A 52 13.02 -28.50 12.72
N PHE A 53 12.93 -29.23 13.85
CA PHE A 53 12.05 -30.39 13.97
C PHE A 53 12.23 -31.41 12.82
N GLY A 54 13.48 -31.66 12.41
CA GLY A 54 13.84 -32.72 11.45
C GLY A 54 13.64 -32.42 9.97
N ARG A 55 13.21 -31.20 9.58
CA ARG A 55 13.08 -30.80 8.16
C ARG A 55 13.38 -29.31 7.95
N PRO A 56 13.67 -28.86 6.72
CA PRO A 56 13.79 -27.45 6.38
C PRO A 56 12.57 -26.63 6.81
N LEU A 57 12.77 -25.38 7.21
CA LEU A 57 11.66 -24.49 7.60
C LEU A 57 10.65 -24.28 6.47
N ILE A 58 11.08 -24.26 5.21
CA ILE A 58 10.18 -24.13 4.05
C ILE A 58 9.18 -25.29 3.94
N GLU A 59 9.50 -26.46 4.53
CA GLU A 59 8.61 -27.62 4.58
C GLU A 59 7.73 -27.65 5.84
N GLN A 60 7.96 -26.73 6.79
CA GLN A 60 7.08 -26.54 7.94
C GLN A 60 5.85 -25.73 7.48
N PRO A 61 4.62 -26.29 7.51
CA PRO A 61 3.45 -25.62 6.96
C PRO A 61 3.18 -24.24 7.56
N LEU A 62 3.47 -24.06 8.86
CA LEU A 62 3.33 -22.77 9.53
C LEU A 62 4.29 -21.72 8.96
N HIS A 63 5.57 -22.06 8.77
CA HIS A 63 6.56 -21.12 8.25
C HIS A 63 6.33 -20.82 6.76
N ALA A 64 5.97 -21.84 5.97
CA ALA A 64 5.56 -21.66 4.58
C ALA A 64 4.32 -20.76 4.46
N ARG A 65 3.36 -20.89 5.40
CA ARG A 65 2.19 -20.00 5.48
C ARG A 65 2.63 -18.55 5.69
N THR A 66 3.48 -18.26 6.68
CA THR A 66 4.01 -16.91 6.95
C THR A 66 4.69 -16.30 5.72
N LEU A 67 5.60 -17.04 5.07
CA LEU A 67 6.29 -16.58 3.86
C LEU A 67 5.31 -16.29 2.71
N ALA A 68 4.30 -17.14 2.53
CA ALA A 68 3.28 -16.94 1.50
C ALA A 68 2.37 -15.74 1.78
N ASP A 69 2.05 -15.45 3.05
CA ASP A 69 1.30 -14.24 3.44
C ASP A 69 2.11 -12.96 3.17
N MET A 70 3.40 -12.95 3.54
CA MET A 70 4.31 -11.84 3.19
C MET A 70 4.42 -11.63 1.67
N GLN A 71 4.53 -12.72 0.91
CA GLN A 71 4.63 -12.66 -0.55
C GLN A 71 3.35 -12.07 -1.18
N ALA A 72 2.16 -12.46 -0.72
CA ALA A 72 0.89 -11.94 -1.24
C ALA A 72 0.71 -10.45 -0.95
N GLU A 73 1.04 -10.00 0.27
CA GLU A 73 1.04 -8.57 0.63
C GLU A 73 2.04 -7.77 -0.21
N PHE A 74 3.24 -8.31 -0.43
CA PHE A 74 4.25 -7.70 -1.29
C PHE A 74 3.77 -7.57 -2.75
N GLU A 75 3.14 -8.61 -3.33
CA GLU A 75 2.66 -8.55 -4.72
C GLU A 75 1.58 -7.47 -4.90
N GLY A 76 0.67 -7.32 -3.94
CA GLY A 76 -0.32 -6.24 -3.95
C GLY A 76 0.33 -4.85 -3.84
N ALA A 77 1.29 -4.71 -2.94
CA ALA A 77 2.06 -3.47 -2.77
C ALA A 77 2.88 -3.10 -4.01
N PHE A 78 3.51 -4.09 -4.63
CA PHE A 78 4.26 -3.95 -5.87
C PHE A 78 3.35 -3.47 -7.01
N ALA A 79 2.20 -4.12 -7.20
CA ALA A 79 1.25 -3.75 -8.24
C ALA A 79 0.77 -2.31 -8.08
N LEU A 80 0.43 -1.88 -6.85
CA LEU A 80 0.01 -0.51 -6.58
C LEU A 80 1.13 0.52 -6.81
N ALA A 81 2.36 0.23 -6.34
CA ALA A 81 3.49 1.15 -6.52
C ALA A 81 3.83 1.36 -8.01
N PHE A 82 3.79 0.29 -8.80
CA PHE A 82 4.05 0.38 -10.24
C PHE A 82 2.88 0.97 -11.03
N GLU A 83 1.64 0.80 -10.58
CA GLU A 83 0.49 1.52 -11.17
C GLU A 83 0.63 3.03 -10.97
N VAL A 84 1.06 3.48 -9.79
CA VAL A 84 1.35 4.92 -9.57
C VAL A 84 2.48 5.41 -10.47
N ALA A 85 3.56 4.64 -10.64
CA ALA A 85 4.63 5.00 -11.57
C ALA A 85 4.14 5.06 -13.03
N HIS A 86 3.29 4.12 -13.43
CA HIS A 86 2.68 4.09 -14.76
C HIS A 86 1.79 5.32 -15.00
N LEU A 87 0.90 5.65 -14.06
CA LEU A 87 0.02 6.81 -14.13
C LEU A 87 0.82 8.13 -14.15
N LEU A 88 1.89 8.23 -13.35
CA LEU A 88 2.77 9.40 -13.35
C LEU A 88 3.35 9.64 -14.74
N GLY A 89 3.94 8.61 -15.36
CA GLY A 89 4.50 8.73 -16.71
C GLY A 89 3.45 9.10 -17.76
N ARG A 90 2.23 8.56 -17.65
CA ARG A 90 1.14 8.92 -18.57
C ARG A 90 0.73 10.38 -18.41
N VAL A 91 0.51 10.85 -17.19
CA VAL A 91 0.10 12.24 -16.89
C VAL A 91 1.17 13.23 -17.37
N GLU A 92 2.45 12.94 -17.15
CA GLU A 92 3.55 13.80 -17.62
C GLU A 92 3.64 13.88 -19.15
N HIS A 93 3.27 12.82 -19.86
CA HIS A 93 3.27 12.79 -21.32
C HIS A 93 2.02 13.41 -21.97
N ALA A 94 1.13 14.03 -21.17
CA ALA A 94 -0.13 14.64 -21.62
C ALA A 94 -1.04 13.73 -22.46
N ALA A 95 -0.88 12.40 -22.35
CA ALA A 95 -1.62 11.40 -23.09
C ALA A 95 -2.93 10.98 -22.36
N THR A 96 -3.47 11.82 -21.48
CA THR A 96 -4.38 11.36 -20.41
C THR A 96 -5.70 12.09 -20.33
N ALA A 97 -6.75 11.32 -20.04
CA ALA A 97 -8.04 11.82 -19.63
C ALA A 97 -8.00 12.39 -18.20
N ALA A 98 -8.87 13.35 -17.89
CA ALA A 98 -8.99 13.97 -16.55
C ALA A 98 -9.11 12.95 -15.40
N HIS A 99 -9.73 11.80 -15.68
CA HIS A 99 -9.82 10.63 -14.80
C HIS A 99 -8.46 10.19 -14.24
N GLU A 100 -7.41 10.13 -15.06
CA GLU A 100 -6.11 9.56 -14.65
C GLU A 100 -5.32 10.50 -13.77
N VAL A 101 -5.52 11.81 -13.95
CA VAL A 101 -4.99 12.84 -13.07
C VAL A 101 -5.62 12.73 -11.68
N ALA A 102 -6.94 12.56 -11.61
CA ALA A 102 -7.66 12.36 -10.35
C ALA A 102 -7.23 11.05 -9.66
N LEU A 103 -7.09 9.96 -10.43
CA LEU A 103 -6.63 8.68 -9.93
C LEU A 103 -5.19 8.77 -9.40
N LEU A 104 -4.26 9.40 -10.13
CA LEU A 104 -2.89 9.60 -9.68
C LEU A 104 -2.82 10.42 -8.39
N ARG A 105 -3.63 11.49 -8.29
CA ARG A 105 -3.71 12.36 -7.10
C ARG A 105 -4.16 11.59 -5.85
N LEU A 106 -5.02 10.59 -6.02
CA LEU A 106 -5.47 9.71 -4.95
C LEU A 106 -4.48 8.57 -4.65
N LEU A 107 -4.03 7.83 -5.67
CA LEU A 107 -3.22 6.62 -5.46
C LEU A 107 -1.81 6.92 -4.96
N THR A 108 -1.21 8.05 -5.32
CA THR A 108 0.16 8.40 -4.89
C THR A 108 0.32 8.41 -3.36
N PRO A 109 -0.48 9.19 -2.60
CA PRO A 109 -0.40 9.15 -1.13
C PRO A 109 -0.84 7.81 -0.54
N LEU A 110 -1.82 7.10 -1.13
CA LEU A 110 -2.23 5.75 -0.70
C LEU A 110 -1.10 4.72 -0.82
N ALA A 111 -0.42 4.69 -1.96
CA ALA A 111 0.72 3.81 -2.20
C ALA A 111 1.83 4.11 -1.19
N LYS A 112 2.21 5.38 -1.03
CA LYS A 112 3.25 5.80 -0.08
C LYS A 112 2.92 5.37 1.35
N LEU A 113 1.74 5.73 1.86
CA LEU A 113 1.38 5.50 3.27
C LEU A 113 1.24 4.00 3.58
N TRP A 114 0.69 3.22 2.65
CA TRP A 114 0.45 1.80 2.88
C TRP A 114 1.72 0.98 2.75
N THR A 115 2.47 1.16 1.65
CA THR A 115 3.75 0.44 1.43
C THR A 115 4.78 0.79 2.49
N GLY A 116 4.84 2.04 2.96
CA GLY A 116 5.76 2.43 4.04
C GLY A 116 5.45 1.73 5.36
N LYS A 117 4.18 1.53 5.71
CA LYS A 117 3.80 0.75 6.91
C LYS A 117 4.00 -0.74 6.72
N LEU A 118 3.70 -1.26 5.54
CA LEU A 118 3.87 -2.67 5.21
C LEU A 118 5.35 -3.08 5.18
N ALA A 119 6.25 -2.23 4.66
CA ALA A 119 7.68 -2.52 4.61
C ALA A 119 8.28 -2.79 5.99
N VAL A 120 7.88 -2.01 7.01
CA VAL A 120 8.31 -2.23 8.39
C VAL A 120 7.81 -3.58 8.92
N GLN A 121 6.53 -3.89 8.70
CA GLN A 121 5.94 -5.15 9.12
C GLN A 121 6.63 -6.35 8.44
N THR A 122 6.80 -6.31 7.12
CA THR A 122 7.45 -7.37 6.34
C THR A 122 8.91 -7.54 6.74
N CYS A 123 9.66 -6.45 6.94
CA CYS A 123 11.06 -6.56 7.38
C CYS A 123 11.17 -7.13 8.80
N SER A 124 10.25 -6.77 9.70
CA SER A 124 10.20 -7.33 11.07
C SER A 124 9.93 -8.83 11.05
N GLU A 125 8.92 -9.27 10.30
CA GLU A 125 8.58 -10.70 10.16
C GLU A 125 9.72 -11.48 9.47
N ALA A 126 10.36 -10.87 8.47
CA ALA A 126 11.48 -11.47 7.76
C ALA A 126 12.69 -11.68 8.66
N ILE A 127 13.05 -10.74 9.54
CA ILE A 127 14.15 -10.98 10.49
C ILE A 127 13.79 -12.04 11.54
N GLU A 128 12.52 -12.13 11.95
CA GLU A 128 12.06 -13.20 12.84
C GLU A 128 12.21 -14.60 12.22
N CYS A 129 12.09 -14.72 10.89
CA CYS A 129 12.34 -15.98 10.17
C CYS A 129 13.77 -16.54 10.39
N PHE A 130 14.73 -15.69 10.75
CA PHE A 130 16.11 -16.10 11.07
C PHE A 130 16.32 -16.46 12.55
N GLY A 131 15.30 -16.29 13.39
CA GLY A 131 15.42 -16.43 14.84
C GLY A 131 16.47 -15.47 15.41
N GLY A 132 17.28 -15.94 16.37
CA GLY A 132 18.31 -15.12 17.01
C GLY A 132 19.30 -14.48 16.02
N ALA A 133 19.62 -15.15 14.90
CA ALA A 133 20.53 -14.59 13.89
C ALA A 133 19.97 -13.33 13.23
N GLY A 134 18.63 -13.22 13.10
CA GLY A 134 17.98 -12.03 12.55
C GLY A 134 18.14 -10.78 13.40
N TYR A 135 18.53 -10.94 14.67
CA TYR A 135 18.79 -9.85 15.61
C TYR A 135 20.26 -9.43 15.69
N ILE A 136 21.18 -10.23 15.13
CA ILE A 136 22.62 -9.94 15.19
C ILE A 136 23.01 -8.98 14.07
N GLU A 137 23.49 -7.79 14.42
CA GLU A 137 23.83 -6.72 13.47
C GLU A 137 24.87 -7.14 12.41
N ASP A 138 25.83 -8.00 12.76
CA ASP A 138 26.87 -8.48 11.84
C ASP A 138 26.32 -9.33 10.66
N THR A 139 25.05 -9.76 10.74
CA THR A 139 24.37 -10.43 9.61
C THR A 139 23.87 -9.45 8.55
N GLY A 140 23.79 -8.15 8.87
CA GLY A 140 23.17 -7.12 8.05
C GLY A 140 21.64 -7.19 7.98
N LEU A 141 20.99 -8.15 8.65
CA LEU A 141 19.53 -8.30 8.65
C LEU A 141 18.80 -7.19 9.42
N PRO A 142 19.24 -6.78 10.63
CA PRO A 142 18.58 -5.70 11.37
C PRO A 142 18.57 -4.36 10.61
N GLN A 143 19.57 -4.14 9.75
CA GLN A 143 19.63 -2.95 8.90
C GLN A 143 18.40 -2.82 7.99
N LEU A 144 17.90 -3.93 7.43
CA LEU A 144 16.71 -3.89 6.57
C LEU A 144 15.50 -3.30 7.32
N LEU A 145 15.31 -3.67 8.59
CA LEU A 145 14.23 -3.14 9.42
C LEU A 145 14.46 -1.67 9.80
N ARG A 146 15.69 -1.32 10.20
CA ARG A 146 16.05 0.07 10.54
C ARG A 146 15.84 1.01 9.35
N ASP A 147 16.27 0.59 8.17
CA ASP A 147 16.15 1.39 6.93
C ASP A 147 14.69 1.43 6.46
N ALA A 148 13.92 0.34 6.56
CA ALA A 148 12.50 0.33 6.18
C ALA A 148 11.64 1.31 7.01
N GLN A 149 12.03 1.61 8.25
CA GLN A 149 11.27 2.51 9.14
C GLN A 149 11.12 3.93 8.56
N VAL A 150 12.09 4.40 7.78
CA VAL A 150 12.06 5.75 7.23
C VAL A 150 10.87 5.97 6.28
N TYR A 151 10.45 4.93 5.56
CA TYR A 151 9.38 5.01 4.55
C TYR A 151 8.02 5.42 5.11
N ALA A 152 7.77 5.14 6.40
CA ALA A 152 6.56 5.57 7.09
C ALA A 152 6.63 7.02 7.62
N ILE A 153 7.82 7.65 7.59
CA ILE A 153 8.11 8.91 8.30
C ILE A 153 8.32 10.07 7.32
N TRP A 154 9.35 10.03 6.48
CA TRP A 154 9.69 11.13 5.56
C TRP A 154 8.63 11.30 4.45
N GLU A 155 8.65 12.42 3.72
CA GLU A 155 7.71 12.68 2.60
C GLU A 155 6.21 12.63 2.99
N GLY A 156 5.91 12.79 4.28
CA GLY A 156 4.57 12.78 4.86
C GLY A 156 4.30 11.51 5.67
N THR A 157 3.96 11.68 6.96
CA THR A 157 3.61 10.56 7.83
C THR A 157 2.30 9.91 7.38
N THR A 158 2.06 8.67 7.81
CA THR A 158 0.84 7.93 7.46
C THR A 158 -0.43 8.74 7.74
N ASN A 159 -0.56 9.36 8.93
CA ASN A 159 -1.75 10.14 9.27
C ASN A 159 -1.87 11.41 8.43
N VAL A 160 -0.76 12.13 8.18
CA VAL A 160 -0.78 13.35 7.35
C VAL A 160 -1.25 13.02 5.92
N LEU A 161 -0.77 11.91 5.35
CA LEU A 161 -1.20 11.47 4.02
C LEU A 161 -2.64 10.91 4.03
N SER A 162 -3.11 10.30 5.12
CA SER A 162 -4.51 9.92 5.27
C SER A 162 -5.44 11.15 5.27
N LEU A 163 -5.04 12.24 5.92
CA LEU A 163 -5.77 13.51 5.89
C LEU A 163 -5.72 14.18 4.51
N ASP A 164 -4.58 14.12 3.82
CA ASP A 164 -4.47 14.61 2.44
C ASP A 164 -5.37 13.81 1.47
N ASN A 165 -5.51 12.50 1.68
CA ASN A 165 -6.41 11.65 0.89
C ASN A 165 -7.87 12.09 0.97
N LEU A 166 -8.35 12.56 2.13
CA LEU A 166 -9.71 13.10 2.25
C LEU A 166 -9.97 14.26 1.27
N ARG A 167 -8.94 15.07 0.98
CA ARG A 167 -9.06 16.17 0.00
C ARG A 167 -9.15 15.66 -1.43
N ALA A 168 -8.42 14.60 -1.76
CA ALA A 168 -8.53 13.95 -3.07
C ALA A 168 -9.89 13.27 -3.26
N LEU A 169 -10.43 12.67 -2.20
CA LEU A 169 -11.75 12.03 -2.18
C LEU A 169 -12.92 13.02 -2.27
N ALA A 170 -12.78 14.22 -1.73
CA ALA A 170 -13.79 15.28 -1.86
C ALA A 170 -13.89 15.87 -3.28
N SER A 171 -12.94 15.54 -4.15
CA SER A 171 -12.97 15.84 -5.59
C SER A 171 -13.34 14.56 -6.38
N ASP A 172 -12.85 14.39 -7.60
CA ASP A 172 -13.20 13.26 -8.46
C ASP A 172 -12.44 11.96 -8.12
N GLY A 173 -11.67 11.93 -7.04
CA GLY A 173 -10.75 10.83 -6.73
C GLY A 173 -11.45 9.50 -6.48
N PHE A 174 -12.57 9.50 -5.75
CA PHE A 174 -13.29 8.26 -5.42
C PHE A 174 -13.94 7.65 -6.67
N ASP A 175 -14.56 8.49 -7.51
CA ASP A 175 -15.15 8.05 -8.77
C ASP A 175 -14.08 7.53 -9.74
N ALA A 176 -12.94 8.21 -9.82
CA ALA A 176 -11.81 7.74 -10.61
C ALA A 176 -11.33 6.36 -10.14
N LEU A 177 -11.27 6.11 -8.83
CA LEU A 177 -10.91 4.79 -8.29
C LEU A 177 -11.97 3.72 -8.61
N ARG A 178 -13.27 4.04 -8.52
CA ARG A 178 -14.35 3.12 -8.88
C ARG A 178 -14.26 2.74 -10.35
N THR A 179 -14.09 3.72 -11.24
CA THR A 179 -13.93 3.48 -12.68
C THR A 179 -12.71 2.61 -12.97
N ALA A 180 -11.54 2.97 -12.41
CA ALA A 180 -10.32 2.19 -12.59
C ALA A 180 -10.47 0.74 -12.08
N THR A 181 -11.09 0.56 -10.92
CA THR A 181 -11.34 -0.77 -10.34
C THR A 181 -12.26 -1.61 -11.23
N THR A 182 -13.32 -1.02 -11.79
CA THR A 182 -14.16 -1.73 -12.75
C THR A 182 -13.35 -2.21 -13.95
N CYS A 183 -12.51 -1.35 -14.53
CA CYS A 183 -11.65 -1.72 -15.65
C CYS A 183 -10.62 -2.81 -15.28
N TRP A 184 -10.00 -2.73 -14.09
CA TRP A 184 -9.03 -3.73 -13.64
C TRP A 184 -9.65 -5.09 -13.35
N LEU A 185 -10.96 -5.15 -13.09
CA LEU A 185 -11.70 -6.40 -12.89
C LEU A 185 -12.26 -7.00 -14.19
N GLU A 186 -12.11 -6.33 -15.34
CA GLU A 186 -12.59 -6.85 -16.62
C GLU A 186 -11.95 -8.20 -16.95
N GLY A 187 -12.78 -9.19 -17.30
CA GLY A 187 -12.34 -10.55 -17.63
C GLY A 187 -11.79 -11.35 -16.44
N ASN A 188 -11.97 -10.91 -15.20
CA ASN A 188 -11.59 -11.70 -14.03
C ASN A 188 -12.63 -12.78 -13.70
N ASP A 189 -12.19 -14.03 -13.72
CA ASP A 189 -13.04 -15.20 -13.45
C ASP A 189 -13.18 -15.55 -11.95
N ASP A 190 -12.41 -14.92 -11.06
CA ASP A 190 -12.51 -15.13 -9.61
C ASP A 190 -13.66 -14.28 -9.02
N MET A 191 -14.87 -14.83 -9.11
CA MET A 191 -16.09 -14.17 -8.61
C MET A 191 -16.01 -13.79 -7.12
N HIS A 192 -15.28 -14.58 -6.31
CA HIS A 192 -15.13 -14.31 -4.89
C HIS A 192 -14.28 -13.07 -4.66
N ALA A 193 -13.10 -13.00 -5.30
CA ALA A 193 -12.23 -11.84 -5.23
C ALA A 193 -12.92 -10.58 -5.77
N ALA A 194 -13.56 -10.67 -6.94
CA ALA A 194 -14.26 -9.55 -7.55
C ALA A 194 -15.41 -9.03 -6.66
N SER A 195 -16.15 -9.94 -6.00
CA SER A 195 -17.20 -9.57 -5.04
C SER A 195 -16.63 -8.88 -3.80
N ALA A 196 -15.57 -9.43 -3.19
CA ALA A 196 -14.93 -8.84 -2.02
C ALA A 196 -14.40 -7.42 -2.29
N ILE A 197 -13.81 -7.19 -3.47
CA ILE A 197 -13.32 -5.87 -3.90
C ILE A 197 -14.47 -4.88 -4.02
N ARG A 198 -15.55 -5.23 -4.74
CA ARG A 198 -16.73 -4.37 -4.90
C ARG A 198 -17.41 -4.05 -3.57
N GLN A 199 -17.62 -5.06 -2.72
CA GLN A 199 -18.21 -4.87 -1.40
C GLN A 199 -17.37 -3.95 -0.51
N THR A 200 -16.04 -4.02 -0.61
CA THR A 200 -15.12 -3.15 0.12
C THR A 200 -15.22 -1.70 -0.37
N LEU A 201 -15.29 -1.46 -1.68
CA LEU A 201 -15.52 -0.11 -2.22
C LEU A 201 -16.88 0.45 -1.79
N ASP A 202 -17.93 -0.36 -1.84
CA ASP A 202 -19.27 0.08 -1.43
C ASP A 202 -19.33 0.35 0.09
N ALA A 203 -18.60 -0.42 0.90
CA ALA A 203 -18.45 -0.14 2.33
C ALA A 203 -17.71 1.19 2.57
N ALA A 204 -16.63 1.46 1.82
CA ALA A 204 -15.91 2.73 1.89
C ALA A 204 -16.79 3.92 1.46
N ALA A 205 -17.60 3.78 0.41
CA ALA A 205 -18.56 4.78 -0.04
C ALA A 205 -19.59 5.09 1.07
N ARG A 206 -20.22 4.05 1.62
CA ARG A 206 -21.19 4.21 2.72
C ARG A 206 -20.56 4.87 3.94
N TRP A 207 -19.32 4.50 4.28
CA TRP A 207 -18.62 5.09 5.41
C TRP A 207 -18.35 6.59 5.18
N LEU A 208 -17.95 6.99 3.97
CA LEU A 208 -17.79 8.38 3.57
C LEU A 208 -19.12 9.15 3.71
N ASP A 209 -20.21 8.62 3.16
CA ASP A 209 -21.53 9.27 3.19
C ASP A 209 -22.03 9.46 4.62
N GLN A 210 -21.87 8.45 5.48
CA GLN A 210 -22.28 8.50 6.89
C GLN A 210 -21.56 9.59 7.69
N HIS A 211 -20.31 9.89 7.35
CA HIS A 211 -19.47 10.81 8.12
C HIS A 211 -19.21 12.15 7.39
N ALA A 212 -19.77 12.36 6.20
CA ALA A 212 -19.53 13.54 5.37
C ALA A 212 -19.83 14.87 6.09
N ALA A 213 -20.85 14.90 6.95
CA ALA A 213 -21.22 16.08 7.73
C ALA A 213 -20.40 16.26 9.03
N GLN A 214 -19.60 15.27 9.43
CA GLN A 214 -18.91 15.23 10.72
C GLN A 214 -17.39 15.23 10.52
N ARG A 215 -16.83 16.40 10.22
CA ARG A 215 -15.40 16.56 9.87
C ARG A 215 -14.45 15.87 10.85
N ASN A 216 -14.65 16.02 12.16
CA ASN A 216 -13.78 15.39 13.16
C ASN A 216 -13.84 13.87 13.12
N MET A 217 -15.01 13.28 12.87
CA MET A 217 -15.15 11.83 12.71
C MET A 217 -14.49 11.34 11.42
N LEU A 218 -14.68 12.09 10.33
CA LEU A 218 -14.04 11.80 9.05
C LEU A 218 -12.50 11.81 9.18
N GLU A 219 -11.94 12.83 9.83
CA GLU A 219 -10.50 12.95 10.07
C GLU A 219 -9.98 11.85 11.01
N ALA A 220 -10.73 11.49 12.06
CA ALA A 220 -10.36 10.43 13.00
C ALA A 220 -10.35 9.03 12.35
N GLY A 221 -11.26 8.75 11.43
CA GLY A 221 -11.31 7.50 10.67
C GLY A 221 -10.48 7.47 9.39
N ALA A 222 -9.86 8.60 9.00
CA ALA A 222 -9.19 8.78 7.72
C ALA A 222 -8.11 7.72 7.44
N ARG A 223 -7.40 7.29 8.49
CA ARG A 223 -6.37 6.26 8.36
C ARG A 223 -6.98 4.92 7.96
N GLY A 224 -8.03 4.48 8.66
CA GLY A 224 -8.72 3.23 8.32
C GLY A 224 -9.21 3.22 6.88
N LEU A 225 -9.90 4.29 6.48
CA LEU A 225 -10.35 4.49 5.11
C LEU A 225 -9.21 4.43 4.09
N ALA A 226 -8.11 5.15 4.32
CA ALA A 226 -6.97 5.14 3.41
C ALA A 226 -6.37 3.74 3.23
N PHE A 227 -6.23 2.96 4.30
CA PHE A 227 -5.76 1.58 4.19
C PHE A 227 -6.75 0.69 3.43
N THR A 228 -8.05 0.84 3.68
CA THR A 228 -9.10 0.13 2.94
C THR A 228 -9.01 0.40 1.44
N LEU A 229 -8.89 1.67 1.02
CA LEU A 229 -8.78 2.05 -0.38
C LEU A 229 -7.50 1.55 -1.04
N ALA A 230 -6.35 1.65 -0.35
CA ALA A 230 -5.07 1.16 -0.85
C ALA A 230 -5.10 -0.36 -1.09
N ARG A 231 -5.63 -1.13 -0.14
CA ARG A 231 -5.77 -2.59 -0.26
C ARG A 231 -6.77 -2.97 -1.34
N CYS A 232 -7.87 -2.23 -1.46
CA CYS A 232 -8.86 -2.48 -2.50
C CYS A 232 -8.27 -2.26 -3.91
N ALA A 233 -7.55 -1.15 -4.12
CA ALA A 233 -6.85 -0.88 -5.37
C ALA A 233 -5.80 -1.97 -5.68
N ALA A 234 -4.99 -2.35 -4.68
CA ALA A 234 -4.00 -3.42 -4.82
C ALA A 234 -4.63 -4.78 -5.20
N ALA A 235 -5.76 -5.14 -4.58
CA ALA A 235 -6.47 -6.37 -4.90
C ALA A 235 -7.04 -6.37 -6.33
N ALA A 236 -7.58 -5.24 -6.79
CA ALA A 236 -8.07 -5.09 -8.16
C ALA A 236 -6.93 -5.19 -9.19
N LEU A 237 -5.77 -4.62 -8.89
CA LEU A 237 -4.57 -4.75 -9.72
C LEU A 237 -4.03 -6.19 -9.74
N LEU A 238 -4.06 -6.91 -8.61
CA LEU A 238 -3.76 -8.34 -8.55
C LEU A 238 -4.76 -9.17 -9.38
N ALA A 239 -6.04 -8.81 -9.37
CA ALA A 239 -7.05 -9.46 -10.19
C ALA A 239 -6.77 -9.27 -11.69
N ARG A 240 -6.40 -8.05 -12.11
CA ARG A 240 -5.94 -7.76 -13.48
C ARG A 240 -4.74 -8.63 -13.86
N GLN A 241 -3.74 -8.71 -12.97
CA GLN A 241 -2.54 -9.53 -13.20
C GLN A 241 -2.88 -11.03 -13.26
N ALA A 242 -3.76 -11.52 -12.38
CA ALA A 242 -4.20 -12.91 -12.36
C ALA A 242 -4.91 -13.31 -13.66
N THR A 243 -5.78 -12.44 -14.19
CA THR A 243 -6.42 -12.63 -15.50
C THR A 243 -5.37 -12.73 -16.60
N TRP A 244 -4.44 -11.77 -16.67
CA TRP A 244 -3.38 -11.78 -17.69
C TRP A 244 -2.50 -13.03 -17.59
N SER A 245 -2.05 -13.38 -16.38
CA SER A 245 -1.14 -14.51 -16.14
C SER A 245 -1.79 -15.87 -16.40
N THR A 246 -3.09 -16.02 -16.12
CA THR A 246 -3.83 -17.27 -16.42
C THR A 246 -3.83 -17.55 -17.92
N ASN A 247 -3.98 -16.52 -18.76
CA ASN A 247 -3.87 -16.64 -20.21
C ASN A 247 -2.46 -17.03 -20.70
N HIS A 248 -1.46 -16.92 -19.83
CA HIS A 248 -0.06 -17.30 -20.07
C HIS A 248 0.38 -18.52 -19.23
N ALA A 249 -0.57 -19.31 -18.73
CA ALA A 249 -0.35 -20.52 -17.93
C ALA A 249 0.42 -20.31 -16.60
N ASP A 250 0.46 -19.09 -16.07
CA ASP A 250 0.98 -18.81 -14.73
C ASP A 250 -0.16 -18.59 -13.72
N ARG A 251 -0.25 -19.49 -12.75
CA ARG A 251 -1.29 -19.47 -11.70
C ARG A 251 -0.85 -18.75 -10.42
N ARG A 252 0.42 -18.32 -10.32
CA ARG A 252 0.95 -17.72 -9.09
C ARG A 252 0.23 -16.43 -8.71
N PRO A 253 -0.05 -15.48 -9.63
CA PRO A 253 -0.75 -14.25 -9.25
C PRO A 253 -2.20 -14.49 -8.81
N ALA A 254 -2.87 -15.51 -9.35
CA ALA A 254 -4.20 -15.91 -8.87
C ALA A 254 -4.15 -16.43 -7.42
N ALA A 255 -3.13 -17.24 -7.09
CA ALA A 255 -2.92 -17.69 -5.71
C ALA A 255 -2.59 -16.51 -4.78
N ALA A 256 -1.78 -15.55 -5.23
CA ALA A 256 -1.47 -14.34 -4.46
C ALA A 256 -2.72 -13.48 -4.23
N LEU A 257 -3.57 -13.29 -5.24
CA LEU A 257 -4.86 -12.59 -5.13
C LEU A 257 -5.75 -13.23 -4.05
N GLN A 258 -6.00 -14.54 -4.16
CA GLN A 258 -6.87 -15.26 -3.22
C GLN A 258 -6.35 -15.15 -1.79
N ARG A 259 -5.03 -15.25 -1.63
CA ARG A 259 -4.35 -15.09 -0.35
C ARG A 259 -4.49 -13.68 0.20
N PHE A 260 -4.26 -12.67 -0.63
CA PHE A 260 -4.37 -11.25 -0.27
C PHE A 260 -5.79 -10.88 0.17
N ILE A 261 -6.81 -11.38 -0.53
CA ILE A 261 -8.22 -11.24 -0.14
C ILE A 261 -8.48 -11.88 1.22
N ALA A 262 -7.94 -13.08 1.48
CA ALA A 262 -8.10 -13.77 2.75
C ALA A 262 -7.45 -13.06 3.95
N LEU A 263 -6.46 -12.20 3.72
CA LEU A 263 -5.86 -11.32 4.74
C LEU A 263 -6.75 -10.09 5.05
N GLY A 264 -7.87 -9.94 4.34
CA GLY A 264 -8.90 -8.94 4.53
C GLY A 264 -8.53 -7.59 3.91
N LEU A 265 -9.50 -6.95 3.25
CA LEU A 265 -9.32 -5.63 2.64
C LEU A 265 -9.76 -4.48 3.57
N ASP A 266 -10.81 -4.71 4.35
CA ASP A 266 -11.43 -3.69 5.19
C ASP A 266 -10.59 -3.37 6.44
N ARG A 267 -10.33 -2.08 6.62
CA ARG A 267 -9.66 -1.46 7.77
C ARG A 267 -10.44 -0.23 8.29
N LEU A 268 -11.71 -0.09 7.90
CA LEU A 268 -12.59 0.96 8.38
C LEU A 268 -12.77 0.85 9.89
N VAL A 269 -12.84 2.00 10.55
CA VAL A 269 -13.06 2.09 12.00
C VAL A 269 -14.19 3.08 12.25
N THR A 270 -15.01 2.78 13.25
CA THR A 270 -15.95 3.76 13.81
C THR A 270 -15.18 4.59 14.83
N PRO A 271 -14.96 5.89 14.61
CA PRO A 271 -14.21 6.71 15.55
C PRO A 271 -14.97 6.91 16.85
N ASP A 272 -14.25 6.81 17.97
CA ASP A 272 -14.79 7.05 19.31
C ASP A 272 -14.13 8.28 19.92
N ALA A 273 -14.76 9.43 19.72
CA ALA A 273 -14.25 10.71 20.24
C ALA A 273 -14.27 10.76 21.78
N GLY A 274 -15.22 10.09 22.43
CA GLY A 274 -15.40 10.13 23.87
C GLY A 274 -14.27 9.44 24.60
N ASN A 275 -14.02 8.16 24.28
CA ASN A 275 -12.91 7.42 24.87
C ASN A 275 -11.55 7.98 24.44
N THR A 276 -11.43 8.52 23.22
CA THR A 276 -10.20 9.18 22.77
C THR A 276 -9.84 10.37 23.67
N ALA A 277 -10.81 11.24 23.97
CA ALA A 277 -10.57 12.37 24.86
C ALA A 277 -10.16 11.92 26.27
N LEU A 278 -10.86 10.93 26.83
CA LEU A 278 -10.55 10.39 28.16
C LEU A 278 -9.12 9.83 28.26
N LEU A 279 -8.60 9.22 27.19
CA LEU A 279 -7.26 8.64 27.17
C LEU A 279 -6.14 9.69 26.96
N LEU A 280 -6.46 10.85 26.39
CA LEU A 280 -5.48 11.89 26.08
C LEU A 280 -5.39 13.00 27.16
N GLY A 281 -6.33 13.01 28.12
CA GLY A 281 -6.42 14.03 29.16
C GLY A 281 -6.99 15.34 28.64
#